data_AF-A0A2E7UKW9-F1
#
_entry.id   AF-A0A2E7UKW9-F1
#
_cell.length_a   1.000
_cell.length_b   1.000
_cell.length_c   1.000
_cell.angle_alpha   90.00
_cell.angle_beta   90.00
_cell.angle_gamma   90.00
#
_symmetry.space_group_name_H-M   'P 1'
#
loop_
_entity.id
_entity.type
_entity.pdbx_description
1 polymer ?
#
loop_
_entity_poly.entity_id
_entity_poly.type
_entity_poly.pdbx_seq_one_letter_code
_entity_poly.pdbx_strand_id
1 'polypeptide(L)'
;MRWVSRTVLWWSWVAGLAAACGANPIPSTPAPAGVDGDSWSRWQACTTDSQCKSSLLVEVLRRDVSVATLLVQSESTPEARWPLVAAAIRADPARSGNLCRVVGDHAMQERCRQQTSRPHLYAKPPDQRTQPGARTAPGPHSSTLVLRLKSRSELSEVTPNADACPPGSTQILCLHRVSGRLALDGKAEEAAAACMAIPPSDTWRGECAFQAAESYVHLAPVDQVHKAVELCWLSSEWAGRCVDKVHQQFARRAPFAHAGADEWSVINRAWHSMSLSWARQGEGLQGIAEGAFWSTVMLSSYRLIDRPTGAPLDHVPEAAHPHVRAAAAWSMLRYRPESPPKLAETTEALRAVLAARPDDTQTTARTDPHGPPKGDYWAVDEGDEGALPATKLYGFSRRILAPDLEDDLQICILEAAARTSSEWWPLIEEGRASASPLVAATANRLTRALQKKQRHQAPPPRR
;
A
#
# COMPACT_ATOMS: atom_id res chain seq x y z
N MET A 1 3.86 22.29 -52.04
CA MET A 1 4.19 23.13 -50.88
C MET A 1 5.40 22.53 -50.19
N ARG A 2 6.58 23.11 -50.44
CA ARG A 2 7.88 22.67 -49.92
C ARG A 2 8.25 23.61 -48.77
N TRP A 3 8.41 23.09 -47.57
CA TRP A 3 8.99 23.84 -46.45
C TRP A 3 10.50 23.66 -46.46
N VAL A 4 11.20 24.78 -46.56
CA VAL A 4 12.66 24.90 -46.65
C VAL A 4 13.23 24.89 -45.23
N SER A 5 14.09 23.91 -44.95
CA SER A 5 14.95 23.87 -43.75
C SER A 5 15.89 25.07 -43.74
N ARG A 6 15.85 25.87 -42.67
CA ARG A 6 16.90 26.85 -42.35
C ARG A 6 17.87 26.22 -41.35
N THR A 7 18.97 25.73 -41.90
CA THR A 7 20.22 25.43 -41.19
C THR A 7 20.91 26.75 -40.86
N VAL A 8 21.13 27.05 -39.58
CA VAL A 8 22.03 28.13 -39.16
C VAL A 8 23.24 27.50 -38.49
N LEU A 9 24.34 27.49 -39.23
CA LEU A 9 25.70 27.29 -38.77
C LEU A 9 26.16 28.60 -38.11
N TRP A 10 26.49 28.56 -36.83
CA TRP A 10 27.35 29.55 -36.17
C TRP A 10 28.54 28.82 -35.57
N TRP A 11 29.65 28.87 -36.30
CA TRP A 11 31.00 28.63 -35.78
C TRP A 11 31.77 29.91 -36.06
N SER A 12 32.28 30.56 -35.02
CA SER A 12 33.70 30.89 -34.84
C SER A 12 33.90 32.03 -33.83
N TRP A 13 35.02 31.97 -33.12
CA TRP A 13 35.70 33.03 -32.35
C TRP A 13 35.14 33.42 -30.97
N VAL A 14 35.58 32.72 -29.93
CA VAL A 14 36.23 33.36 -28.75
C VAL A 14 37.32 32.42 -28.22
N ALA A 15 38.55 32.63 -28.67
CA ALA A 15 39.75 32.24 -27.94
C ALA A 15 40.29 33.49 -27.23
N GLY A 16 40.59 33.35 -25.93
CA GLY A 16 41.31 34.37 -25.17
C GLY A 16 40.48 35.10 -24.12
N LEU A 17 40.34 34.48 -22.94
CA LEU A 17 40.44 35.09 -21.61
C LEU A 17 40.16 34.00 -20.58
N ALA A 18 41.19 33.23 -20.23
CA ALA A 18 41.25 32.54 -18.94
C ALA A 18 41.40 33.62 -17.86
N ALA A 19 40.30 34.30 -17.55
CA ALA A 19 40.20 35.06 -16.32
C ALA A 19 40.20 34.03 -15.19
N ALA A 20 41.30 33.99 -14.45
CA ALA A 20 41.35 33.38 -13.14
C ALA A 20 40.32 34.10 -12.26
N CYS A 21 39.07 33.62 -12.28
CA CYS A 21 38.15 33.80 -11.19
C CYS A 21 38.75 33.03 -10.02
N GLY A 22 39.65 33.67 -9.29
CA GLY A 22 39.99 33.26 -7.94
C GLY A 22 38.69 33.26 -7.16
N ALA A 23 38.04 32.11 -7.07
CA ALA A 23 36.99 31.89 -6.10
C ALA A 23 37.66 32.16 -4.75
N ASN A 24 37.36 33.33 -4.17
CA ASN A 24 37.77 33.63 -2.81
C ASN A 24 37.37 32.41 -1.97
N PRO A 25 38.32 31.71 -1.33
CA PRO A 25 38.00 30.54 -0.53
C PRO A 25 36.98 31.01 0.50
N ILE A 26 35.77 30.45 0.44
CA ILE A 26 34.75 30.68 1.47
C ILE A 26 35.44 30.29 2.78
N PRO A 27 35.51 31.18 3.79
CA PRO A 27 36.17 30.86 5.04
C PRO A 27 35.53 29.59 5.60
N SER A 28 36.30 28.50 5.62
CA SER A 28 35.83 27.21 6.06
C SER A 28 35.70 27.24 7.57
N THR A 29 34.47 27.38 8.07
CA THR A 29 34.23 27.08 9.48
C THR A 29 34.61 25.62 9.72
N PRO A 30 35.26 25.28 10.85
CA PRO A 30 35.64 23.90 11.14
C PRO A 30 34.40 22.99 11.18
N ALA A 31 34.58 21.72 10.79
CA ALA A 31 33.50 20.75 10.83
C ALA A 31 32.99 20.54 12.27
N PRO A 32 31.66 20.43 12.49
CA PRO A 32 31.13 20.01 13.77
C PRO A 32 31.75 18.68 14.21
N ALA A 33 31.95 18.50 15.51
CA ALA A 33 32.48 17.25 16.05
C ALA A 33 31.61 16.07 15.61
N GLY A 34 32.22 15.06 14.96
CA GLY A 34 31.53 13.89 14.44
C GLY A 34 31.02 14.01 12.99
N VAL A 35 31.23 15.15 12.31
CA VAL A 35 30.99 15.28 10.86
C VAL A 35 32.32 15.14 10.12
N ASP A 36 32.38 14.25 9.13
CA ASP A 36 33.58 14.10 8.31
C ASP A 36 33.81 15.34 7.42
N GLY A 37 35.08 15.62 7.11
CA GLY A 37 35.47 16.84 6.40
C GLY A 37 34.89 16.94 4.98
N ASP A 38 34.65 15.80 4.30
CA ASP A 38 34.07 15.79 2.95
C ASP A 38 32.59 16.19 2.99
N SER A 39 31.81 15.53 3.84
CA SER A 39 30.39 15.87 4.07
C SER A 39 30.22 17.33 4.47
N TRP A 40 31.08 17.84 5.36
CA TRP A 40 31.04 19.24 5.80
C TRP A 40 31.40 20.24 4.70
N SER A 41 32.48 19.98 3.96
CA SER A 41 32.90 20.83 2.84
C SER A 41 31.81 20.93 1.77
N ARG A 42 31.20 19.78 1.41
CA ARG A 42 30.07 19.72 0.48
C ARG A 42 28.84 20.46 1.02
N TRP A 43 28.59 20.40 2.33
CA TRP A 43 27.48 21.12 2.97
C TRP A 43 27.67 22.64 2.88
N GLN A 44 28.87 23.13 3.18
CA GLN A 44 29.21 24.55 3.08
C GLN A 44 29.16 25.05 1.63
N ALA A 45 29.58 24.22 0.67
CA ALA A 45 29.53 24.56 -0.75
C ALA A 45 28.10 24.81 -1.25
N CYS A 46 27.08 24.20 -0.63
CA CYS A 46 25.68 24.48 -0.96
C CYS A 46 25.23 25.90 -0.55
N THR A 47 25.97 26.64 0.29
CA THR A 47 25.69 28.00 0.80
C THR A 47 24.20 28.27 1.13
N THR A 48 23.43 28.81 0.19
CA THR A 48 22.00 29.16 0.31
C THR A 48 21.06 28.26 -0.51
N ASP A 49 21.59 27.34 -1.31
CA ASP A 49 20.79 26.40 -2.10
C ASP A 49 20.21 25.30 -1.20
N SER A 50 18.96 25.50 -0.79
CA SER A 50 18.19 24.54 -0.01
C SER A 50 18.00 23.18 -0.70
N GLN A 51 18.02 23.12 -2.04
CA GLN A 51 17.89 21.89 -2.81
C GLN A 51 19.21 21.10 -2.80
N CYS A 52 20.34 21.80 -2.92
CA CYS A 52 21.67 21.22 -2.75
C CYS A 52 21.82 20.59 -1.37
N LYS A 53 21.52 21.35 -0.30
CA LYS A 53 21.58 20.86 1.09
C LYS A 53 20.64 19.67 1.32
N SER A 54 19.40 19.73 0.81
CA SER A 54 18.44 18.63 0.92
C SER A 54 18.96 17.34 0.25
N SER A 55 19.53 17.46 -0.95
CA SER A 55 20.07 16.31 -1.70
C SER A 55 21.25 15.67 -0.98
N LEU A 56 22.18 16.49 -0.48
CA LEU A 56 23.30 16.03 0.32
C LEU A 56 22.85 15.39 1.63
N LEU A 57 21.88 15.98 2.33
CA LEU A 57 21.33 15.41 3.56
C LEU A 57 20.77 14.00 3.34
N VAL A 58 20.01 13.81 2.26
CA VAL A 58 19.44 12.50 1.90
C VAL A 58 20.54 11.48 1.58
N GLU A 59 21.61 11.89 0.91
CA GLU A 59 22.77 11.03 0.66
C GLU A 59 23.45 10.61 1.98
N VAL A 60 23.73 11.58 2.85
CA VAL A 60 24.39 11.35 4.13
C VAL A 60 23.52 10.50 5.06
N LEU A 61 22.21 10.76 5.15
CA LEU A 61 21.27 10.00 5.98
C LEU A 61 21.25 8.49 5.66
N ARG A 62 21.46 8.12 4.39
CA ARG A 62 21.55 6.71 3.98
C ARG A 62 22.82 6.04 4.48
N ARG A 63 23.91 6.81 4.67
CA ARG A 63 25.21 6.32 5.15
C ARG A 63 25.29 6.37 6.68
N ASP A 64 25.01 7.53 7.27
CA ASP A 64 25.16 7.81 8.70
C ASP A 64 24.10 8.81 9.18
N VAL A 65 23.19 8.34 10.04
CA VAL A 65 22.12 9.16 10.62
C VAL A 65 22.63 10.17 11.64
N SER A 66 23.73 9.89 12.32
CA SER A 66 24.35 10.79 13.30
C SER A 66 24.97 11.99 12.60
N VAL A 67 25.72 11.77 11.51
CA VAL A 67 26.27 12.85 10.68
C VAL A 67 25.15 13.71 10.09
N ALA A 68 24.11 13.09 9.52
CA ALA A 68 22.95 13.82 9.00
C ALA A 68 22.27 14.70 10.09
N THR A 69 22.17 14.18 11.31
CA THR A 69 21.62 14.94 12.46
C THR A 69 22.48 16.18 12.76
N LEU A 70 23.80 16.02 12.81
CA LEU A 70 24.73 17.11 13.09
C LEU A 70 24.72 18.18 11.98
N LEU A 71 24.58 17.77 10.72
CA LEU A 71 24.42 18.70 9.59
C LEU A 71 23.16 19.56 9.73
N VAL A 72 22.01 18.96 10.08
CA VAL A 72 20.78 19.73 10.34
C VAL A 72 20.94 20.64 11.56
N GLN A 73 21.61 20.20 12.63
CA GLN A 73 21.89 21.03 13.81
C GLN A 73 22.78 22.24 13.50
N SER A 74 23.64 22.14 12.49
CA SER A 74 24.52 23.23 12.07
C SER A 74 23.77 24.41 11.43
N GLU A 75 22.53 24.20 10.99
CA GLU A 75 21.68 25.29 10.52
C GLU A 75 21.23 26.16 11.70
N SER A 76 21.41 27.47 11.55
CA SER A 76 21.27 28.45 12.63
C SER A 76 19.82 28.66 13.09
N THR A 77 18.83 28.45 12.21
CA THR A 77 17.42 28.74 12.51
C THR A 77 16.52 27.51 12.38
N PRO A 78 15.51 27.33 13.24
CA PRO A 78 14.49 26.29 13.09
C PRO A 78 13.81 26.31 11.71
N GLU A 79 13.59 27.50 11.16
CA GLU A 79 12.99 27.72 9.84
C GLU A 79 13.83 27.14 8.71
N ALA A 80 15.17 27.14 8.84
CA ALA A 80 16.08 26.51 7.88
C ALA A 80 16.14 24.98 8.06
N ARG A 81 15.96 24.48 9.28
CA ARG A 81 16.01 23.05 9.59
C ARG A 81 14.82 22.28 9.04
N TRP A 82 13.61 22.83 9.17
CA TRP A 82 12.39 22.10 8.80
C TRP A 82 12.34 21.68 7.32
N PRO A 83 12.62 22.54 6.32
CA PRO A 83 12.64 22.14 4.92
C PRO A 83 13.57 20.97 4.63
N LEU A 84 14.73 20.92 5.29
CA LEU A 84 15.71 19.85 5.18
C LEU A 84 15.19 18.55 5.77
N VAL A 85 14.65 18.59 6.99
CA VAL A 85 14.03 17.41 7.64
C VAL A 85 12.84 16.92 6.83
N ALA A 86 11.99 17.82 6.31
CA ALA A 86 10.86 17.44 5.46
C ALA A 86 11.33 16.79 4.14
N ALA A 87 12.43 17.25 3.54
CA ALA A 87 13.04 16.59 2.38
C ALA A 87 13.59 15.20 2.71
N ALA A 88 14.24 15.05 3.87
CA ALA A 88 14.71 13.77 4.37
C ALA A 88 13.55 12.78 4.61
N ILE A 89 12.45 13.23 5.24
CA ILE A 89 11.24 12.43 5.47
C ILE A 89 10.65 11.93 4.15
N ARG A 90 10.56 12.78 3.12
CA ARG A 90 10.07 12.35 1.79
C ARG A 90 10.98 11.31 1.13
N ALA A 91 12.28 11.35 1.39
CA ALA A 91 13.24 10.45 0.76
C ALA A 91 13.41 9.12 1.51
N ASP A 92 13.44 9.16 2.84
CA ASP A 92 13.57 8.00 3.73
C ASP A 92 12.91 8.30 5.09
N PRO A 93 11.58 8.12 5.19
CA PRO A 93 10.85 8.47 6.41
C PRO A 93 11.23 7.57 7.60
N ALA A 94 11.66 6.33 7.34
CA ALA A 94 12.04 5.39 8.39
C ALA A 94 13.33 5.81 9.10
N ARG A 95 14.33 6.30 8.36
CA ARG A 95 15.59 6.79 8.95
C ARG A 95 15.49 8.20 9.52
N SER A 96 14.55 9.00 9.00
CA SER A 96 14.41 10.41 9.36
C SER A 96 13.87 10.67 10.78
N GLY A 97 13.33 9.65 11.47
CA GLY A 97 12.80 9.81 12.84
C GLY A 97 13.81 10.40 13.84
N ASN A 98 15.10 10.11 13.65
CA ASN A 98 16.17 10.65 14.50
C ASN A 98 16.42 12.15 14.30
N LEU A 99 16.00 12.72 13.17
CA LEU A 99 16.10 14.14 12.87
C LEU A 99 15.02 14.96 13.60
N CYS A 100 13.96 14.32 14.11
CA CYS A 100 12.85 15.01 14.75
C CYS A 100 13.26 15.77 16.02
N ARG A 101 14.33 15.36 16.71
CA ARG A 101 14.82 16.06 17.90
C ARG A 101 15.53 17.39 17.61
N VAL A 102 15.94 17.63 16.35
CA VAL A 102 16.80 18.77 15.99
C VAL A 102 16.07 19.91 15.29
N VAL A 103 14.80 19.73 14.95
CA VAL A 103 13.96 20.73 14.27
C VAL A 103 13.67 21.96 15.16
N GLY A 104 13.92 21.87 16.48
CA GLY A 104 13.82 22.98 17.42
C GLY A 104 12.46 23.02 18.12
N ASP A 105 11.45 23.60 17.48
CA ASP A 105 10.13 23.86 18.06
C ASP A 105 9.34 22.57 18.38
N HIS A 106 8.70 22.50 19.55
CA HIS A 106 7.97 21.31 20.00
C HIS A 106 6.87 20.88 19.03
N ALA A 107 6.15 21.83 18.42
CA ALA A 107 5.14 21.49 17.43
C ALA A 107 5.79 20.92 16.16
N MET A 108 6.90 21.48 15.69
CA MET A 108 7.67 20.89 14.58
C MET A 108 8.26 19.51 14.91
N GLN A 109 8.67 19.25 16.15
CA GLN A 109 9.12 17.93 16.57
C GLN A 109 7.97 16.91 16.52
N GLU A 110 6.80 17.28 17.05
CA GLU A 110 5.61 16.43 17.00
C GLU A 110 5.17 16.17 15.56
N ARG A 111 5.21 17.22 14.73
CA ARG A 111 5.00 17.15 13.29
C ARG A 111 5.91 16.11 12.64
N CYS A 112 7.22 16.19 12.91
CA CYS A 112 8.19 15.23 12.39
C CYS A 112 7.92 13.80 12.88
N ARG A 113 7.62 13.60 14.16
CA ARG A 113 7.32 12.29 14.74
C ARG A 113 6.09 11.66 14.09
N GLN A 114 5.04 12.45 13.86
CA GLN A 114 3.84 11.99 13.20
C GLN A 114 4.15 11.45 11.79
N GLN A 115 4.88 12.20 10.96
CA GLN A 115 5.22 11.74 9.60
C GLN A 115 6.13 10.50 9.60
N THR A 116 7.14 10.50 10.47
CA THR A 116 8.12 9.40 10.57
C THR A 116 7.55 8.14 11.21
N SER A 117 6.44 8.24 11.97
CA SER A 117 5.69 7.08 12.47
C SER A 117 4.90 6.35 11.38
N ARG A 118 4.70 6.98 10.21
CA ARG A 118 3.93 6.44 9.08
C ARG A 118 4.77 6.35 7.80
N PRO A 119 5.94 5.69 7.83
CA PRO A 119 6.87 5.71 6.71
C PRO A 119 6.30 5.12 5.42
N HIS A 120 5.33 4.22 5.55
CA HIS A 120 4.63 3.61 4.43
C HIS A 120 3.76 4.58 3.62
N LEU A 121 3.39 5.76 4.15
CA LEU A 121 2.65 6.78 3.39
C LEU A 121 3.58 7.61 2.51
N TYR A 122 4.75 7.98 3.01
CA TYR A 122 5.72 8.81 2.29
C TYR A 122 6.68 8.01 1.41
N ALA A 123 6.71 6.68 1.55
CA ALA A 123 7.39 5.83 0.61
C ALA A 123 6.79 6.02 -0.80
N LYS A 124 7.63 6.37 -1.77
CA LYS A 124 7.23 6.52 -3.18
C LYS A 124 6.41 5.29 -3.58
N PRO A 125 5.17 5.46 -4.09
CA PRO A 125 4.42 4.32 -4.59
C PRO A 125 5.25 3.59 -5.67
N PRO A 126 5.13 2.26 -5.80
CA PRO A 126 5.82 1.53 -6.85
C PRO A 126 5.56 2.23 -8.20
N ASP A 127 6.63 2.43 -8.97
CA ASP A 127 6.66 3.34 -10.12
C ASP A 127 5.51 3.03 -11.07
N GLN A 128 4.58 3.97 -11.29
CA GLN A 128 3.38 3.79 -12.12
C GLN A 128 3.71 3.41 -13.58
N ARG A 129 4.97 3.52 -13.99
CA ARG A 129 5.47 3.11 -15.31
C ARG A 129 5.34 1.60 -15.58
N THR A 130 5.08 0.77 -14.57
CA THR A 130 4.72 -0.64 -14.76
C THR A 130 3.21 -0.87 -14.97
N GLN A 131 2.40 0.19 -15.01
CA GLN A 131 0.99 0.13 -15.42
C GLN A 131 0.77 0.85 -16.75
N PRO A 132 1.26 0.28 -17.88
CA PRO A 132 0.71 0.69 -19.16
C PRO A 132 -0.79 0.35 -19.16
N GLY A 133 -1.61 1.15 -19.82
CA GLY A 133 -3.04 0.87 -20.06
C GLY A 133 -3.26 -0.34 -20.97
N ALA A 134 -2.67 -1.49 -20.65
CA ALA A 134 -2.47 -2.62 -21.54
C ALA A 134 -3.01 -3.95 -20.97
N ARG A 135 -3.82 -3.93 -19.90
CA ARG A 135 -4.68 -5.09 -19.62
C ARG A 135 -5.90 -4.99 -20.51
N THR A 136 -6.05 -5.96 -21.39
CA THR A 136 -7.24 -6.13 -22.23
C THR A 136 -8.30 -6.97 -21.53
N ALA A 137 -7.91 -7.76 -20.52
CA ALA A 137 -8.81 -8.55 -19.71
C ALA A 137 -9.19 -7.88 -18.38
N PRO A 138 -10.36 -8.21 -17.81
CA PRO A 138 -10.81 -7.68 -16.52
C PRO A 138 -9.85 -7.99 -15.36
N GLY A 139 -9.91 -7.16 -14.31
CA GLY A 139 -9.22 -7.40 -13.04
C GLY A 139 -8.09 -6.42 -12.69
N PRO A 140 -7.47 -6.57 -11.51
CA PRO A 140 -6.44 -5.66 -11.03
C PRO A 140 -5.10 -5.84 -11.75
N HIS A 141 -4.41 -4.72 -12.00
CA HIS A 141 -3.02 -4.70 -12.53
C HIS A 141 -1.96 -5.08 -11.48
N SER A 142 -2.21 -4.74 -10.22
CA SER A 142 -1.26 -5.00 -9.13
C SER A 142 -1.98 -5.25 -7.82
N SER A 143 -1.22 -5.66 -6.82
CA SER A 143 -1.67 -5.77 -5.42
C SER A 143 -2.15 -4.46 -4.83
N THR A 144 -1.52 -3.33 -5.18
CA THR A 144 -1.89 -2.01 -4.68
C THR A 144 -3.11 -1.48 -5.42
N LEU A 145 -4.08 -0.94 -4.68
CA LEU A 145 -5.21 -0.25 -5.29
C LEU A 145 -4.76 1.10 -5.84
N VAL A 146 -4.63 1.23 -7.16
CA VAL A 146 -4.30 2.50 -7.82
C VAL A 146 -5.61 3.19 -8.19
N LEU A 147 -5.92 4.29 -7.48
CA LEU A 147 -7.16 5.03 -7.68
C LEU A 147 -6.94 6.19 -8.65
N ARG A 148 -7.65 6.17 -9.78
CA ARG A 148 -7.88 7.32 -10.65
C ARG A 148 -9.34 7.71 -10.52
N LEU A 149 -9.65 8.55 -9.54
CA LEU A 149 -11.02 8.94 -9.24
C LEU A 149 -11.61 9.73 -10.42
N LYS A 150 -12.82 9.34 -10.85
CA LYS A 150 -13.58 10.04 -11.89
C LYS A 150 -14.46 11.15 -11.30
N SER A 151 -14.90 10.97 -10.05
CA SER A 151 -15.69 11.94 -9.30
C SER A 151 -14.98 12.33 -8.01
N ARG A 152 -15.18 13.59 -7.59
CA ARG A 152 -14.70 14.08 -6.29
C ARG A 152 -15.52 13.48 -5.15
N SER A 153 -14.98 13.54 -3.95
CA SER A 153 -15.73 13.17 -2.75
C SER A 153 -16.89 14.12 -2.50
N GLU A 154 -17.99 13.62 -1.97
CA GLU A 154 -19.04 14.48 -1.41
C GLU A 154 -18.52 15.34 -0.27
N LEU A 155 -17.54 14.81 0.48
CA LEU A 155 -16.89 15.52 1.56
C LEU A 155 -15.91 16.60 1.06
N SER A 156 -15.68 16.75 -0.25
CA SER A 156 -14.85 17.85 -0.75
C SER A 156 -15.59 19.19 -0.80
N GLU A 157 -16.92 19.17 -0.73
CA GLU A 157 -17.77 20.37 -0.82
C GLU A 157 -18.12 20.94 0.56
N VAL A 158 -17.66 20.32 1.66
CA VAL A 158 -17.88 20.84 3.01
C VAL A 158 -17.15 22.17 3.20
N THR A 159 -17.78 23.10 3.92
CA THR A 159 -17.13 24.38 4.24
C THR A 159 -15.96 24.15 5.21
N PRO A 160 -14.73 24.58 4.88
CA PRO A 160 -13.60 24.46 5.79
C PRO A 160 -13.87 25.12 7.14
N ASN A 161 -13.52 24.45 8.24
CA ASN A 161 -13.70 24.99 9.60
C ASN A 161 -12.37 24.98 10.36
N ALA A 162 -11.85 26.16 10.65
CA ALA A 162 -10.64 26.36 11.44
C ALA A 162 -10.91 26.84 12.87
N ASP A 163 -12.16 27.09 13.24
CA ASP A 163 -12.56 27.84 14.44
C ASP A 163 -12.16 27.14 15.74
N ALA A 164 -12.08 25.80 15.70
CA ALA A 164 -11.64 24.98 16.82
C ALA A 164 -10.14 25.08 17.13
N CYS A 165 -9.36 25.75 16.28
CA CYS A 165 -7.91 25.79 16.37
C CYS A 165 -7.34 27.21 16.26
N PRO A 166 -6.52 27.66 17.23
CA PRO A 166 -5.94 28.98 17.18
C PRO A 166 -5.03 29.14 15.94
N PRO A 167 -5.03 30.31 15.29
CA PRO A 167 -4.15 30.57 14.17
C PRO A 167 -2.69 30.54 14.63
N GLY A 168 -1.79 30.00 13.80
CA GLY A 168 -0.35 29.96 14.08
C GLY A 168 0.33 28.66 13.65
N SER A 169 1.57 28.46 14.10
CA SER A 169 2.44 27.34 13.71
C SER A 169 1.89 25.96 14.10
N THR A 170 0.95 25.89 15.03
CA THR A 170 0.37 24.65 15.55
C THR A 170 -1.02 24.33 15.00
N GLN A 171 -1.60 25.22 14.19
CA GLN A 171 -2.98 25.10 13.71
C GLN A 171 -3.21 23.77 12.97
N ILE A 172 -2.28 23.35 12.12
CA ILE A 172 -2.36 22.08 11.37
C ILE A 172 -2.44 20.88 12.32
N LEU A 173 -1.58 20.79 13.34
CA LEU A 173 -1.60 19.68 14.30
C LEU A 173 -2.88 19.68 15.13
N CYS A 174 -3.38 20.87 15.50
CA CYS A 174 -4.67 20.99 16.16
C CYS A 174 -5.80 20.44 15.26
N LEU A 175 -5.85 20.85 13.99
CA LEU A 175 -6.87 20.41 13.03
C LEU A 175 -6.83 18.89 12.82
N HIS A 176 -5.65 18.28 12.75
CA HIS A 176 -5.51 16.82 12.72
C HIS A 176 -6.15 16.14 13.94
N ARG A 177 -5.86 16.62 15.15
CA ARG A 177 -6.42 16.05 16.39
C ARG A 177 -7.93 16.25 16.48
N VAL A 178 -8.40 17.45 16.12
CA VAL A 178 -9.83 17.78 16.08
C VAL A 178 -10.55 16.87 15.09
N SER A 179 -10.02 16.72 13.88
CA SER A 179 -10.58 15.84 12.85
C SER A 179 -10.64 14.39 13.30
N GLY A 180 -9.54 13.85 13.87
CA GLY A 180 -9.51 12.48 14.38
C GLY A 180 -10.57 12.22 15.48
N ARG A 181 -10.75 13.17 16.40
CA ARG A 181 -11.80 13.08 17.44
C ARG A 181 -13.20 13.13 16.84
N LEU A 182 -13.48 14.08 15.95
CA LEU A 182 -14.78 14.19 15.27
C LEU A 182 -15.10 12.90 14.49
N ALA A 183 -14.10 12.34 13.82
CA ALA A 183 -14.23 11.07 13.12
C ALA A 183 -14.58 9.92 14.07
N LEU A 184 -13.93 9.82 15.24
CA LEU A 184 -14.29 8.83 16.27
C LEU A 184 -15.74 9.01 16.78
N ASP A 185 -16.19 10.27 16.87
CA ASP A 185 -17.56 10.62 17.27
C ASP A 185 -18.61 10.39 16.15
N GLY A 186 -18.22 9.82 15.00
CA GLY A 186 -19.11 9.55 13.88
C GLY A 186 -19.45 10.78 13.03
N LYS A 187 -18.73 11.90 13.20
CA LYS A 187 -18.96 13.19 12.53
C LYS A 187 -18.05 13.36 11.31
N ALA A 188 -18.36 12.66 10.22
CA ALA A 188 -17.51 12.61 9.03
C ALA A 188 -17.38 13.98 8.33
N GLU A 189 -18.48 14.70 8.21
CA GLU A 189 -18.55 16.02 7.56
C GLU A 189 -17.72 17.05 8.32
N GLU A 190 -17.82 17.10 9.65
CA GLU A 190 -17.05 18.01 10.48
C GLU A 190 -15.57 17.62 10.53
N ALA A 191 -15.27 16.31 10.53
CA ALA A 191 -13.89 15.83 10.42
C ALA A 191 -13.27 16.23 9.07
N ALA A 192 -14.01 16.13 7.97
CA ALA A 192 -13.61 16.59 6.66
C ALA A 192 -13.43 18.11 6.63
N ALA A 193 -14.35 18.88 7.21
CA ALA A 193 -14.26 20.34 7.31
C ALA A 193 -12.99 20.81 8.03
N ALA A 194 -12.60 20.13 9.11
CA ALA A 194 -11.35 20.39 9.81
C ALA A 194 -10.12 20.08 8.94
N CYS A 195 -10.13 18.99 8.17
CA CYS A 195 -9.04 18.69 7.24
C CYS A 195 -8.98 19.67 6.06
N MET A 196 -10.13 20.08 5.53
CA MET A 196 -10.21 21.03 4.41
C MET A 196 -9.74 22.44 4.77
N ALA A 197 -9.72 22.78 6.07
CA ALA A 197 -9.11 24.00 6.58
C ALA A 197 -7.56 24.00 6.51
N ILE A 198 -6.93 22.83 6.34
CA ILE A 198 -5.48 22.72 6.09
C ILE A 198 -5.22 23.12 4.62
N PRO A 199 -4.23 23.98 4.31
CA PRO A 199 -3.95 24.41 2.95
C PRO A 199 -3.76 23.26 1.93
N PRO A 200 -4.24 23.41 0.68
CA PRO A 200 -4.32 22.33 -0.32
C PRO A 200 -2.97 21.86 -0.86
N SER A 201 -1.93 22.70 -0.79
CA SER A 201 -0.58 22.36 -1.21
C SER A 201 0.15 21.47 -0.21
N ASP A 202 -0.46 21.19 0.95
CA ASP A 202 0.20 20.45 2.00
C ASP A 202 -0.25 18.98 2.00
N THR A 203 0.72 18.08 1.88
CA THR A 203 0.57 16.62 2.12
C THR A 203 -0.22 16.33 3.42
N TRP A 204 -0.23 17.28 4.35
CA TRP A 204 -0.94 17.27 5.62
C TRP A 204 -2.45 17.23 5.48
N ARG A 205 -3.05 17.94 4.51
CA ARG A 205 -4.49 17.80 4.27
C ARG A 205 -4.83 16.34 3.98
N GLY A 206 -4.02 15.71 3.14
CA GLY A 206 -4.23 14.32 2.78
C GLY A 206 -4.02 13.36 3.96
N GLU A 207 -3.10 13.69 4.87
CA GLU A 207 -2.77 12.87 6.03
C GLU A 207 -3.86 12.97 7.08
N CYS A 208 -4.38 14.19 7.28
CA CYS A 208 -5.52 14.48 8.13
C CYS A 208 -6.71 13.63 7.68
N ALA A 209 -7.03 13.68 6.38
CA ALA A 209 -8.13 12.92 5.82
C ALA A 209 -7.92 11.40 5.95
N PHE A 210 -6.70 10.91 5.72
CA PHE A 210 -6.36 9.50 5.93
C PHE A 210 -6.60 9.08 7.39
N GLN A 211 -6.03 9.83 8.34
CA GLN A 211 -6.15 9.53 9.77
C GLN A 211 -7.60 9.65 10.25
N ALA A 212 -8.36 10.60 9.73
CA ALA A 212 -9.79 10.73 9.97
C ALA A 212 -10.53 9.49 9.47
N ALA A 213 -10.24 8.99 8.26
CA ALA A 213 -10.84 7.76 7.75
C ALA A 213 -10.51 6.54 8.63
N GLU A 214 -9.26 6.39 9.06
CA GLU A 214 -8.85 5.33 10.00
C GLU A 214 -9.57 5.42 11.35
N SER A 215 -9.77 6.63 11.84
CA SER A 215 -10.47 6.89 13.11
C SER A 215 -11.96 6.60 12.97
N TYR A 216 -12.58 7.10 11.91
CA TYR A 216 -13.99 6.91 11.60
C TYR A 216 -14.34 5.44 11.50
N VAL A 217 -13.55 4.66 10.74
CA VAL A 217 -13.84 3.25 10.51
C VAL A 217 -13.89 2.42 11.80
N HIS A 218 -13.20 2.83 12.87
CA HIS A 218 -13.18 2.09 14.14
C HIS A 218 -14.52 2.06 14.89
N LEU A 219 -15.37 3.06 14.70
CA LEU A 219 -16.64 3.18 15.41
C LEU A 219 -17.84 3.43 14.49
N ALA A 220 -17.59 3.57 13.17
CA ALA A 220 -18.62 3.84 12.19
C ALA A 220 -19.75 2.80 12.24
N PRO A 221 -21.02 3.26 12.26
CA PRO A 221 -22.16 2.44 11.91
C PRO A 221 -21.98 1.78 10.55
N VAL A 222 -22.46 0.54 10.43
CA VAL A 222 -22.26 -0.32 9.25
C VAL A 222 -22.88 0.28 7.97
N ASP A 223 -23.93 1.06 8.11
CA ASP A 223 -24.62 1.78 7.04
C ASP A 223 -23.90 3.07 6.62
N GLN A 224 -22.96 3.58 7.43
CA GLN A 224 -22.24 4.83 7.17
C GLN A 224 -20.78 4.64 6.72
N VAL A 225 -20.38 3.39 6.47
CA VAL A 225 -19.00 3.04 6.13
C VAL A 225 -18.49 3.76 4.87
N HIS A 226 -19.37 4.05 3.92
CA HIS A 226 -19.04 4.84 2.73
C HIS A 226 -18.36 6.18 3.07
N LYS A 227 -18.67 6.82 4.21
CA LYS A 227 -18.02 8.06 4.65
C LYS A 227 -16.53 7.89 4.95
N ALA A 228 -16.09 6.71 5.39
CA ALA A 228 -14.65 6.42 5.51
C ALA A 228 -13.96 6.40 4.14
N VAL A 229 -14.63 5.85 3.12
CA VAL A 229 -14.13 5.83 1.73
C VAL A 229 -14.09 7.25 1.16
N GLU A 230 -15.12 8.06 1.42
CA GLU A 230 -15.15 9.49 1.06
C GLU A 230 -13.98 10.27 1.69
N LEU A 231 -13.73 10.08 2.99
CA LEU A 231 -12.57 10.67 3.68
C LEU A 231 -11.26 10.21 3.02
N CYS A 232 -11.16 8.94 2.62
CA CYS A 232 -9.98 8.46 1.90
C CYS A 232 -9.76 9.16 0.56
N TRP A 233 -10.79 9.55 -0.17
CA TRP A 233 -10.63 10.27 -1.43
C TRP A 233 -10.05 11.69 -1.24
N LEU A 234 -10.29 12.31 -0.08
CA LEU A 234 -9.65 13.58 0.29
C LEU A 234 -8.14 13.41 0.54
N SER A 235 -7.65 12.18 0.75
CA SER A 235 -6.22 11.88 0.95
C SER A 235 -5.37 11.97 -0.33
N SER A 236 -5.96 12.35 -1.46
CA SER A 236 -5.27 12.65 -2.72
C SER A 236 -4.38 11.48 -3.17
N GLU A 237 -3.04 11.64 -3.18
CA GLU A 237 -2.10 10.61 -3.61
C GLU A 237 -2.11 9.34 -2.74
N TRP A 238 -2.66 9.39 -1.53
CA TRP A 238 -2.75 8.25 -0.61
C TRP A 238 -4.09 7.52 -0.64
N ALA A 239 -5.04 7.94 -1.48
CA ALA A 239 -6.40 7.41 -1.47
C ALA A 239 -6.44 5.88 -1.57
N GLY A 240 -5.62 5.27 -2.43
CA GLY A 240 -5.53 3.82 -2.56
C GLY A 240 -5.07 3.12 -1.27
N ARG A 241 -4.01 3.62 -0.64
CA ARG A 241 -3.48 3.09 0.63
C ARG A 241 -4.49 3.30 1.77
N CYS A 242 -5.20 4.42 1.77
CA CYS A 242 -6.24 4.71 2.74
C CYS A 242 -7.39 3.71 2.65
N VAL A 243 -7.90 3.46 1.44
CA VAL A 243 -8.94 2.48 1.18
C VAL A 243 -8.49 1.07 1.59
N ASP A 244 -7.28 0.65 1.20
CA ASP A 244 -6.73 -0.65 1.62
C ASP A 244 -6.72 -0.78 3.15
N LYS A 245 -6.40 0.30 3.86
CA LYS A 245 -6.41 0.34 5.32
C LYS A 245 -7.83 0.26 5.90
N VAL A 246 -8.79 0.98 5.32
CA VAL A 246 -10.21 0.89 5.69
C VAL A 246 -10.72 -0.54 5.51
N HIS A 247 -10.43 -1.18 4.36
CA HIS A 247 -10.76 -2.59 4.11
C HIS A 247 -10.14 -3.51 5.17
N GLN A 248 -8.86 -3.32 5.52
CA GLN A 248 -8.20 -4.11 6.56
C GLN A 248 -8.85 -3.96 7.93
N GLN A 249 -9.32 -2.77 8.30
CA GLN A 249 -10.00 -2.57 9.59
C GLN A 249 -11.35 -3.29 9.63
N PHE A 250 -12.11 -3.31 8.53
CA PHE A 250 -13.33 -4.12 8.46
C PHE A 250 -13.06 -5.62 8.44
N ALA A 251 -12.02 -6.04 7.73
CA ALA A 251 -11.68 -7.45 7.67
C ALA A 251 -11.35 -8.04 9.05
N ARG A 252 -10.88 -7.22 10.01
CA ARG A 252 -10.72 -7.63 11.41
C ARG A 252 -12.04 -7.93 12.13
N ARG A 253 -13.16 -7.42 11.62
CA ARG A 253 -14.52 -7.70 12.08
C ARG A 253 -15.22 -8.80 11.28
N ALA A 254 -14.55 -9.37 10.27
CA ALA A 254 -15.10 -10.47 9.52
C ALA A 254 -15.39 -11.63 10.50
N PRO A 255 -16.59 -12.22 10.45
CA PRO A 255 -16.88 -13.37 11.28
C PRO A 255 -16.07 -14.57 10.81
N PHE A 256 -16.00 -15.62 11.62
CA PHE A 256 -15.33 -16.87 11.21
C PHE A 256 -16.04 -17.49 10.01
N ALA A 257 -15.34 -18.30 9.21
CA ALA A 257 -15.95 -18.84 7.99
C ALA A 257 -17.17 -19.73 8.25
N HIS A 258 -17.27 -20.35 9.43
CA HIS A 258 -18.41 -21.17 9.84
C HIS A 258 -19.58 -20.36 10.43
N ALA A 259 -19.47 -19.04 10.50
CA ALA A 259 -20.51 -18.18 11.04
C ALA A 259 -21.79 -18.20 10.20
N GLY A 260 -22.92 -17.95 10.86
CA GLY A 260 -24.24 -17.93 10.22
C GLY A 260 -24.57 -16.63 9.48
N ALA A 261 -25.74 -16.62 8.84
CA ALA A 261 -26.20 -15.50 8.01
C ALA A 261 -26.24 -14.15 8.75
N ASP A 262 -26.64 -14.13 10.02
CA ASP A 262 -26.78 -12.89 10.80
C ASP A 262 -25.43 -12.18 10.99
N GLU A 263 -24.37 -12.93 11.26
CA GLU A 263 -23.01 -12.37 11.41
C GLU A 263 -22.47 -11.88 10.07
N TRP A 264 -22.67 -12.64 9.00
CA TRP A 264 -22.28 -12.23 7.64
C TRP A 264 -23.06 -11.02 7.14
N SER A 265 -24.30 -10.82 7.59
CA SER A 265 -25.13 -9.67 7.22
C SER A 265 -24.46 -8.34 7.54
N VAL A 266 -23.66 -8.27 8.61
CA VAL A 266 -22.90 -7.07 9.01
C VAL A 266 -21.89 -6.69 7.93
N ILE A 267 -21.15 -7.67 7.42
CA ILE A 267 -20.14 -7.46 6.38
C ILE A 267 -20.79 -7.11 5.04
N ASN A 268 -21.89 -7.78 4.69
CA ASN A 268 -22.65 -7.45 3.48
C ASN A 268 -23.20 -6.03 3.50
N ARG A 269 -23.77 -5.59 4.62
CA ARG A 269 -24.25 -4.21 4.76
C ARG A 269 -23.11 -3.19 4.69
N ALA A 270 -21.94 -3.50 5.27
CA ALA A 270 -20.77 -2.63 5.16
C ALA A 270 -20.31 -2.47 3.70
N TRP A 271 -20.23 -3.58 2.96
CA TRP A 271 -19.91 -3.55 1.52
C TRP A 271 -20.97 -2.76 0.74
N HIS A 272 -22.25 -3.03 0.99
CA HIS A 272 -23.35 -2.32 0.34
C HIS A 272 -23.28 -0.80 0.56
N SER A 273 -22.97 -0.36 1.79
CA SER A 273 -22.72 1.05 2.07
C SER A 273 -21.56 1.58 1.20
N MET A 274 -20.39 0.94 1.24
CA MET A 274 -19.22 1.38 0.46
C MET A 274 -19.45 1.36 -1.05
N SER A 275 -20.23 0.41 -1.57
CA SER A 275 -20.44 0.24 -3.00
C SER A 275 -21.17 1.45 -3.61
N LEU A 276 -21.97 2.19 -2.83
CA LEU A 276 -22.59 3.44 -3.26
C LEU A 276 -21.55 4.50 -3.64
N SER A 277 -20.49 4.65 -2.84
CA SER A 277 -19.36 5.52 -3.18
C SER A 277 -18.63 5.01 -4.42
N TRP A 278 -18.35 3.70 -4.49
CA TRP A 278 -17.62 3.13 -5.62
C TRP A 278 -18.35 3.21 -6.96
N ALA A 279 -19.68 3.07 -6.97
CA ALA A 279 -20.49 3.16 -8.18
C ALA A 279 -20.30 4.50 -8.90
N ARG A 280 -20.09 5.58 -8.14
CA ARG A 280 -19.83 6.94 -8.67
C ARG A 280 -18.47 7.09 -9.35
N GLN A 281 -17.56 6.15 -9.12
CA GLN A 281 -16.25 6.09 -9.78
C GLN A 281 -16.27 5.22 -11.05
N GLY A 282 -17.38 4.51 -11.29
CA GLY A 282 -17.63 3.65 -12.44
C GLY A 282 -17.32 2.17 -12.18
N GLU A 283 -17.99 1.31 -12.95
CA GLU A 283 -18.04 -0.15 -12.78
C GLU A 283 -16.65 -0.80 -12.67
N GLY A 284 -15.70 -0.39 -13.53
CA GLY A 284 -14.36 -0.96 -13.51
C GLY A 284 -13.61 -0.75 -12.18
N LEU A 285 -13.72 0.45 -11.57
CA LEU A 285 -13.07 0.70 -10.29
C LEU A 285 -13.83 0.04 -9.13
N GLN A 286 -15.16 0.02 -9.21
CA GLN A 286 -16.01 -0.68 -8.24
C GLN A 286 -15.67 -2.17 -8.18
N GLY A 287 -15.56 -2.86 -9.32
CA GLY A 287 -15.20 -4.28 -9.34
C GLY A 287 -13.81 -4.56 -8.77
N ILE A 288 -12.83 -3.67 -9.00
CA ILE A 288 -11.49 -3.81 -8.40
C ILE A 288 -11.54 -3.60 -6.88
N ALA A 289 -12.32 -2.62 -6.41
CA ALA A 289 -12.51 -2.36 -4.99
C ALA A 289 -13.26 -3.51 -4.30
N GLU A 290 -14.27 -4.08 -4.96
CA GLU A 290 -15.02 -5.25 -4.50
C GLU A 290 -14.11 -6.45 -4.29
N GLY A 291 -13.29 -6.78 -5.28
CA GLY A 291 -12.31 -7.85 -5.14
C GLY A 291 -11.29 -7.58 -4.03
N ALA A 292 -10.85 -6.33 -3.86
CA ALA A 292 -9.92 -5.97 -2.78
C ALA A 292 -10.55 -6.15 -1.40
N PHE A 293 -11.80 -5.71 -1.23
CA PHE A 293 -12.56 -5.88 0.00
C PHE A 293 -12.75 -7.37 0.34
N TRP A 294 -13.36 -8.14 -0.57
CA TRP A 294 -13.68 -9.54 -0.33
C TRP A 294 -12.45 -10.41 -0.16
N SER A 295 -11.38 -10.18 -0.92
CA SER A 295 -10.11 -10.92 -0.72
C SER A 295 -9.50 -10.71 0.66
N THR A 296 -9.67 -9.52 1.27
CA THR A 296 -9.15 -9.20 2.60
C THR A 296 -10.05 -9.78 3.70
N VAL A 297 -11.37 -9.65 3.55
CA VAL A 297 -12.38 -10.21 4.45
C VAL A 297 -12.28 -11.73 4.51
N MET A 298 -12.25 -12.40 3.35
CA MET A 298 -12.21 -13.87 3.30
C MET A 298 -10.92 -14.41 3.90
N LEU A 299 -9.76 -13.80 3.61
CA LEU A 299 -8.52 -14.20 4.27
C LEU A 299 -8.65 -14.11 5.80
N SER A 300 -9.21 -13.02 6.32
CA SER A 300 -9.35 -12.81 7.76
C SER A 300 -10.30 -13.83 8.39
N SER A 301 -11.41 -14.15 7.72
CA SER A 301 -12.42 -15.13 8.15
C SER A 301 -11.88 -16.57 8.23
N TYR A 302 -11.05 -16.98 7.27
CA TYR A 302 -10.44 -18.31 7.21
C TYR A 302 -9.13 -18.44 8.00
N ARG A 303 -8.56 -17.33 8.47
CA ARG A 303 -7.25 -17.34 9.14
C ARG A 303 -7.27 -18.02 10.50
N LEU A 304 -8.39 -17.93 11.21
CA LEU A 304 -8.51 -18.31 12.62
C LEU A 304 -9.31 -19.61 12.87
N ILE A 305 -9.64 -20.36 11.81
CA ILE A 305 -10.43 -21.59 11.88
C ILE A 305 -9.56 -22.83 11.65
N ASP A 306 -9.84 -23.92 12.35
CA ASP A 306 -9.12 -25.19 12.22
C ASP A 306 -9.63 -26.10 11.11
N ARG A 307 -10.87 -25.90 10.69
CA ARG A 307 -11.52 -26.69 9.65
C ARG A 307 -12.12 -25.74 8.64
N PRO A 308 -11.56 -25.63 7.42
CA PRO A 308 -12.18 -24.83 6.39
C PRO A 308 -13.55 -25.42 6.02
N THR A 309 -14.47 -24.55 5.62
CA THR A 309 -15.84 -24.88 5.18
C THR A 309 -16.21 -23.98 4.02
N GLY A 310 -17.24 -24.32 3.24
CA GLY A 310 -17.82 -23.43 2.24
C GLY A 310 -19.03 -22.63 2.71
N ALA A 311 -19.37 -22.64 4.01
CA ALA A 311 -20.51 -21.88 4.55
C ALA A 311 -20.59 -20.40 4.09
N PRO A 312 -19.48 -19.65 3.91
CA PRO A 312 -19.59 -18.28 3.43
C PRO A 312 -20.26 -18.17 2.05
N LEU A 313 -20.16 -19.18 1.18
CA LEU A 313 -20.80 -19.20 -0.14
C LEU A 313 -22.33 -19.04 -0.09
N ASP A 314 -22.96 -19.38 1.04
CA ASP A 314 -24.41 -19.24 1.21
C ASP A 314 -24.82 -17.84 1.70
N HIS A 315 -23.85 -17.02 2.09
CA HIS A 315 -24.08 -15.78 2.82
C HIS A 315 -23.47 -14.55 2.15
N VAL A 316 -22.57 -14.73 1.18
CA VAL A 316 -21.85 -13.63 0.51
C VAL A 316 -22.32 -13.51 -0.95
N PRO A 317 -22.16 -12.34 -1.60
CA PRO A 317 -22.45 -12.21 -3.02
C PRO A 317 -21.51 -13.06 -3.89
N GLU A 318 -21.94 -13.40 -5.11
CA GLU A 318 -21.15 -14.21 -6.06
C GLU A 318 -19.77 -13.63 -6.35
N ALA A 319 -19.64 -12.30 -6.37
CA ALA A 319 -18.37 -11.60 -6.53
C ALA A 319 -17.33 -11.99 -5.46
N ALA A 320 -17.77 -12.46 -4.29
CA ALA A 320 -16.89 -12.94 -3.22
C ALA A 320 -16.47 -14.42 -3.39
N HIS A 321 -17.17 -15.22 -4.20
CA HIS A 321 -16.91 -16.66 -4.34
C HIS A 321 -15.46 -17.00 -4.74
N PRO A 322 -14.81 -16.30 -5.70
CA PRO A 322 -13.41 -16.56 -6.03
C PRO A 322 -12.45 -16.37 -4.85
N HIS A 323 -12.82 -15.52 -3.89
CA HIS A 323 -12.04 -15.23 -2.68
C HIS A 323 -12.30 -16.25 -1.57
N VAL A 324 -13.53 -16.77 -1.47
CA VAL A 324 -13.87 -17.89 -0.60
C VAL A 324 -13.04 -19.12 -0.97
N ARG A 325 -13.01 -19.47 -2.27
CA ARG A 325 -12.23 -20.60 -2.79
C ARG A 325 -10.74 -20.48 -2.48
N ALA A 326 -10.17 -19.29 -2.71
CA ALA A 326 -8.76 -19.03 -2.44
C ALA A 326 -8.44 -19.12 -0.94
N ALA A 327 -9.26 -18.50 -0.08
CA ALA A 327 -9.05 -18.52 1.36
C ALA A 327 -9.22 -19.94 1.95
N ALA A 328 -10.20 -20.71 1.46
CA ALA A 328 -10.39 -22.11 1.81
C ALA A 328 -9.21 -22.99 1.37
N ALA A 329 -8.71 -22.82 0.14
CA ALA A 329 -7.53 -23.54 -0.35
C ALA A 329 -6.30 -23.29 0.53
N TRP A 330 -6.05 -22.01 0.88
CA TRP A 330 -4.96 -21.67 1.78
C TRP A 330 -5.14 -22.26 3.17
N SER A 331 -6.34 -22.12 3.76
CA SER A 331 -6.64 -22.71 5.08
C SER A 331 -6.47 -24.23 5.07
N MET A 332 -6.96 -24.92 4.05
CA MET A 332 -6.81 -26.37 3.88
C MET A 332 -5.35 -26.81 3.85
N LEU A 333 -4.50 -26.17 3.04
CA LEU A 333 -3.08 -26.55 2.89
C LEU A 333 -2.22 -26.19 4.12
N ARG A 334 -2.72 -25.38 5.06
CA ARG A 334 -2.01 -25.14 6.33
C ARG A 334 -2.03 -26.35 7.25
N TYR A 335 -3.08 -27.16 7.17
CA TYR A 335 -3.17 -28.41 7.91
C TYR A 335 -2.39 -29.46 7.14
N ARG A 336 -1.19 -29.76 7.64
CA ARG A 336 -0.24 -30.65 6.97
C ARG A 336 -0.80 -32.07 6.85
N PRO A 337 -1.01 -32.61 5.64
CA PRO A 337 -1.10 -34.04 5.46
C PRO A 337 0.30 -34.66 5.59
N GLU A 338 0.36 -35.98 5.83
CA GLU A 338 1.61 -36.75 5.95
C GLU A 338 2.39 -36.82 4.62
N SER A 339 1.75 -36.52 3.50
CA SER A 339 2.37 -36.37 2.18
C SER A 339 1.54 -35.43 1.30
N PRO A 340 2.16 -34.61 0.43
CA PRO A 340 1.40 -33.74 -0.47
C PRO A 340 0.60 -34.59 -1.49
N PRO A 341 -0.74 -34.56 -1.46
CA PRO A 341 -1.58 -35.22 -2.48
C PRO A 341 -1.30 -34.73 -3.91
N LYS A 342 -1.80 -35.46 -4.91
CA LYS A 342 -1.83 -34.98 -6.30
C LYS A 342 -2.73 -33.75 -6.44
N LEU A 343 -2.53 -32.95 -7.47
CA LEU A 343 -3.33 -31.75 -7.72
C LEU A 343 -4.82 -32.09 -7.87
N ALA A 344 -5.16 -33.17 -8.60
CA ALA A 344 -6.54 -33.63 -8.74
C ALA A 344 -7.16 -34.05 -7.39
N GLU A 345 -6.45 -34.84 -6.59
CA GLU A 345 -6.91 -35.28 -5.26
C GLU A 345 -7.12 -34.10 -4.31
N THR A 346 -6.21 -33.12 -4.36
CA THR A 346 -6.30 -31.88 -3.58
C THR A 346 -7.50 -31.03 -4.03
N THR A 347 -7.82 -31.06 -5.32
CA THR A 347 -8.95 -30.33 -5.89
C THR A 347 -10.28 -30.94 -5.45
N GLU A 348 -10.39 -32.27 -5.47
CA GLU A 348 -11.54 -32.99 -4.90
C GLU A 348 -11.71 -32.70 -3.40
N ALA A 349 -10.61 -32.68 -2.63
CA ALA A 349 -10.63 -32.34 -1.22
C ALA A 349 -11.12 -30.90 -0.98
N LEU A 350 -10.64 -29.94 -1.78
CA LEU A 350 -11.12 -28.55 -1.69
C LEU A 350 -12.60 -28.44 -2.06
N ARG A 351 -13.07 -29.19 -3.08
CA ARG A 351 -14.48 -29.23 -3.44
C ARG A 351 -15.34 -29.78 -2.29
N ALA A 352 -14.89 -30.84 -1.63
CA ALA A 352 -15.56 -31.39 -0.46
C ALA A 352 -15.61 -30.37 0.71
N VAL A 353 -14.52 -29.65 0.95
CA VAL A 353 -14.46 -28.54 1.92
C VAL A 353 -15.49 -27.45 1.61
N LEU A 354 -15.61 -27.05 0.35
CA LEU A 354 -16.57 -26.02 -0.09
C LEU A 354 -18.03 -26.52 -0.07
N ALA A 355 -18.26 -27.82 -0.17
CA ALA A 355 -19.57 -28.42 0.00
C ALA A 355 -19.97 -28.60 1.47
N ALA A 356 -19.00 -28.73 2.39
CA ALA A 356 -19.26 -28.94 3.80
C ALA A 356 -19.93 -27.72 4.47
N ARG A 357 -20.84 -28.00 5.41
CA ARG A 357 -21.45 -27.00 6.32
C ARG A 357 -21.09 -27.36 7.77
N PRO A 358 -20.82 -26.36 8.61
CA PRO A 358 -20.48 -26.61 10.01
C PRO A 358 -21.71 -27.16 10.75
N ASP A 359 -21.48 -28.18 11.58
CA ASP A 359 -22.44 -28.56 12.62
C ASP A 359 -22.37 -27.52 13.75
N ASP A 360 -23.50 -27.15 14.36
CA ASP A 360 -23.70 -26.08 15.37
C ASP A 360 -22.71 -26.07 16.58
N THR A 361 -21.86 -27.09 16.71
CA THR A 361 -20.97 -27.31 17.86
C THR A 361 -19.50 -26.89 17.70
N GLN A 362 -19.07 -26.32 16.57
CA GLN A 362 -17.64 -26.01 16.38
C GLN A 362 -17.30 -24.54 16.68
N THR A 363 -16.99 -24.24 17.94
CA THR A 363 -16.38 -22.96 18.33
C THR A 363 -15.11 -23.18 19.15
N THR A 364 -13.95 -23.10 18.49
CA THR A 364 -12.72 -22.68 19.16
C THR A 364 -12.01 -21.65 18.29
N ALA A 365 -12.20 -20.38 18.64
CA ALA A 365 -11.35 -19.31 18.13
C ALA A 365 -9.91 -19.56 18.63
N ARG A 366 -8.96 -19.67 17.71
CA ARG A 366 -7.53 -19.78 18.07
C ARG A 366 -6.80 -18.47 17.90
N THR A 367 -5.77 -18.28 18.72
CA THR A 367 -4.64 -17.41 18.37
C THR A 367 -3.91 -18.02 17.18
N ASP A 368 -3.84 -17.31 16.07
CA ASP A 368 -3.11 -17.76 14.88
C ASP A 368 -1.60 -17.86 15.17
N PRO A 369 -0.98 -19.05 15.16
CA PRO A 369 0.47 -19.16 15.29
C PRO A 369 1.18 -18.77 14.00
N HIS A 370 0.46 -18.59 12.88
CA HIS A 370 1.04 -18.31 11.57
C HIS A 370 0.72 -16.89 11.11
N GLY A 371 1.66 -16.30 10.36
CA GLY A 371 1.41 -15.02 9.70
C GLY A 371 0.45 -15.18 8.53
N PRO A 372 -0.15 -14.09 8.02
CA PRO A 372 -0.84 -14.13 6.73
C PRO A 372 0.10 -14.65 5.64
N PRO A 373 -0.44 -15.25 4.55
CA PRO A 373 0.38 -15.67 3.42
C PRO A 373 1.22 -14.48 2.94
N LYS A 374 2.44 -14.74 2.46
CA LYS A 374 3.36 -13.68 2.00
C LYS A 374 3.74 -13.94 0.55
N GLY A 375 4.01 -12.85 -0.18
CA GLY A 375 4.51 -12.88 -1.55
C GLY A 375 3.48 -12.40 -2.56
N ASP A 376 3.89 -11.41 -3.35
CA ASP A 376 3.15 -10.92 -4.50
C ASP A 376 3.83 -11.42 -5.78
N TYR A 377 3.46 -12.62 -6.22
CA TYR A 377 4.06 -13.27 -7.40
C TYR A 377 3.58 -12.65 -8.73
N TRP A 378 2.55 -11.81 -8.66
CA TRP A 378 1.90 -11.15 -9.80
C TRP A 378 2.00 -9.63 -9.72
N ALA A 379 3.02 -9.11 -9.03
CA ALA A 379 3.18 -7.67 -8.80
C ALA A 379 3.20 -6.82 -10.08
N VAL A 380 3.65 -7.41 -11.19
CA VAL A 380 3.66 -6.82 -12.54
C VAL A 380 3.26 -7.90 -13.55
N ASP A 381 2.47 -7.53 -14.57
CA ASP A 381 2.20 -8.38 -15.72
C ASP A 381 3.48 -8.61 -16.55
N GLU A 382 3.78 -9.86 -16.90
CA GLU A 382 4.86 -10.24 -17.83
C GLU A 382 4.26 -10.74 -19.16
N GLY A 383 4.87 -10.36 -20.29
CA GLY A 383 4.45 -10.87 -21.60
C GLY A 383 2.99 -10.54 -21.94
N ASP A 384 2.20 -11.58 -22.22
CA ASP A 384 0.79 -11.54 -22.59
C ASP A 384 -0.18 -11.72 -21.41
N GLU A 385 0.32 -11.77 -20.16
CA GLU A 385 -0.50 -11.93 -18.94
C GLU A 385 -1.57 -10.83 -18.75
N GLY A 386 -1.41 -9.69 -19.44
CA GLY A 386 -2.41 -8.63 -19.47
C GLY A 386 -3.74 -9.02 -20.14
N ALA A 387 -3.75 -10.09 -20.93
CA ALA A 387 -4.93 -10.65 -21.59
C ALA A 387 -5.64 -11.74 -20.77
N LEU A 388 -5.11 -12.11 -19.60
CA LEU A 388 -5.69 -13.14 -18.74
C LEU A 388 -6.57 -12.48 -17.67
N PRO A 389 -7.83 -12.89 -17.47
CA PRO A 389 -8.67 -12.36 -16.39
C PRO A 389 -8.00 -12.55 -15.02
N ALA A 390 -8.12 -11.55 -14.14
CA ALA A 390 -7.51 -11.60 -12.82
C ALA A 390 -8.46 -11.16 -11.71
N THR A 391 -8.17 -11.60 -10.50
CA THR A 391 -8.83 -11.12 -9.28
C THR A 391 -7.84 -10.89 -8.16
N LYS A 392 -8.24 -10.14 -7.12
CA LYS A 392 -7.40 -9.91 -5.94
C LYS A 392 -7.23 -11.21 -5.15
N LEU A 393 -6.05 -11.37 -4.55
CA LEU A 393 -5.68 -12.54 -3.76
C LEU A 393 -5.18 -12.08 -2.39
N TYR A 394 -5.84 -12.55 -1.33
CA TYR A 394 -5.48 -12.33 0.07
C TYR A 394 -5.30 -10.84 0.47
N GLY A 395 -5.90 -9.89 -0.25
CA GLY A 395 -5.81 -8.46 0.04
C GLY A 395 -4.48 -7.78 -0.33
N PHE A 396 -3.44 -8.51 -0.73
CA PHE A 396 -2.11 -7.94 -1.05
C PHE A 396 -1.45 -8.53 -2.30
N SER A 397 -2.16 -9.33 -3.09
CA SER A 397 -1.69 -9.87 -4.37
C SER A 397 -2.86 -9.96 -5.35
N ARG A 398 -2.60 -10.51 -6.53
CA ARG A 398 -3.62 -10.93 -7.48
C ARG A 398 -3.34 -12.37 -7.93
N ARG A 399 -4.31 -12.98 -8.59
CA ARG A 399 -4.18 -14.27 -9.27
C ARG A 399 -4.95 -14.25 -10.58
N ILE A 400 -4.66 -15.18 -11.47
CA ILE A 400 -5.54 -15.48 -12.61
C ILE A 400 -6.90 -15.95 -12.06
N LEU A 401 -7.98 -15.52 -12.71
CA LEU A 401 -9.34 -15.98 -12.47
C LEU A 401 -9.78 -16.84 -13.67
N ALA A 402 -10.00 -18.13 -13.44
CA ALA A 402 -10.52 -19.01 -14.47
C ALA A 402 -12.06 -18.99 -14.47
N PRO A 403 -12.70 -19.04 -15.64
CA PRO A 403 -14.16 -19.13 -15.74
C PRO A 403 -14.67 -20.54 -15.39
N ASP A 404 -13.88 -21.57 -15.70
CA ASP A 404 -14.18 -22.94 -15.29
C ASP A 404 -13.86 -23.15 -13.81
N LEU A 405 -14.78 -23.80 -13.09
CA LEU A 405 -14.66 -24.00 -11.65
C LEU A 405 -13.48 -24.89 -11.29
N GLU A 406 -13.24 -25.97 -12.04
CA GLU A 406 -12.17 -26.92 -11.75
C GLU A 406 -10.80 -26.25 -11.91
N ASP A 407 -10.61 -25.53 -13.01
CA ASP A 407 -9.41 -24.73 -13.25
C ASP A 407 -9.20 -23.68 -12.16
N ASP A 408 -10.27 -22.99 -11.72
CA ASP A 408 -10.18 -21.97 -10.67
C ASP A 408 -9.76 -22.56 -9.32
N LEU A 409 -10.26 -23.75 -8.96
CA LEU A 409 -9.88 -24.46 -7.74
C LEU A 409 -8.41 -24.90 -7.80
N GLN A 410 -7.96 -25.46 -8.95
CA GLN A 410 -6.56 -25.82 -9.15
C GLN A 410 -5.65 -24.60 -9.02
N ILE A 411 -6.00 -23.47 -9.66
CA ILE A 411 -5.26 -22.20 -9.52
C ILE A 411 -5.20 -21.75 -8.06
N CYS A 412 -6.31 -21.83 -7.31
CA CYS A 412 -6.33 -21.49 -5.88
C CYS A 412 -5.36 -22.36 -5.07
N ILE A 413 -5.31 -23.67 -5.35
CA ILE A 413 -4.41 -24.63 -4.70
C ILE A 413 -2.95 -24.30 -5.01
N LEU A 414 -2.61 -24.01 -6.27
CA LEU A 414 -1.26 -23.63 -6.67
C LEU A 414 -0.79 -22.34 -5.98
N GLU A 415 -1.65 -21.31 -5.94
CA GLU A 415 -1.36 -20.04 -5.27
C GLU A 415 -1.17 -20.21 -3.75
N ALA A 416 -1.96 -21.09 -3.13
CA ALA A 416 -1.82 -21.43 -1.72
C ALA A 416 -0.51 -22.21 -1.46
N ALA A 417 -0.24 -23.27 -2.23
CA ALA A 417 0.97 -24.09 -2.16
C ALA A 417 2.24 -23.23 -2.19
N ALA A 418 2.33 -22.31 -3.16
CA ALA A 418 3.46 -21.40 -3.32
C ALA A 418 3.69 -20.42 -2.15
N ARG A 419 2.72 -20.23 -1.25
CA ARG A 419 2.81 -19.31 -0.09
C ARG A 419 2.87 -20.01 1.26
N THR A 420 2.61 -21.32 1.31
CA THR A 420 2.61 -22.09 2.55
C THR A 420 3.98 -22.68 2.86
N SER A 421 4.51 -23.56 2.01
CA SER A 421 5.73 -24.32 2.29
C SER A 421 6.31 -24.93 1.02
N SER A 422 7.62 -25.18 1.00
CA SER A 422 8.29 -25.88 -0.10
C SER A 422 7.87 -27.34 -0.24
N GLU A 423 7.26 -27.93 0.80
CA GLU A 423 6.72 -29.30 0.74
C GLU A 423 5.62 -29.46 -0.32
N TRP A 424 4.96 -28.36 -0.68
CA TRP A 424 3.89 -28.32 -1.68
C TRP A 424 4.39 -28.09 -3.11
N TRP A 425 5.71 -28.07 -3.33
CA TRP A 425 6.30 -27.94 -4.66
C TRP A 425 5.81 -28.97 -5.69
N PRO A 426 5.55 -30.25 -5.33
CA PRO A 426 5.03 -31.23 -6.28
C PRO A 426 3.72 -30.81 -6.97
N LEU A 427 2.82 -30.12 -6.25
CA LEU A 427 1.58 -29.58 -6.84
C LEU A 427 1.86 -28.57 -7.95
N ILE A 428 2.87 -27.72 -7.75
CA ILE A 428 3.29 -26.72 -8.74
C ILE A 428 3.87 -27.41 -9.97
N GLU A 429 4.70 -28.45 -9.82
CA GLU A 429 5.23 -29.19 -10.96
C GLU A 429 4.13 -29.93 -11.74
N GLU A 430 3.17 -30.55 -11.05
CA GLU A 430 2.02 -31.17 -11.69
C GLU A 430 1.19 -30.15 -12.48
N GLY A 431 0.95 -28.97 -11.89
CA GLY A 431 0.25 -27.87 -12.55
C GLY A 431 0.90 -27.40 -13.86
N ARG A 432 2.23 -27.47 -13.98
CA ARG A 432 2.95 -27.11 -15.23
C ARG A 432 2.64 -28.07 -16.38
N ALA A 433 2.28 -29.31 -16.07
CA ALA A 433 1.87 -30.33 -17.04
C ALA A 433 0.35 -30.39 -17.24
N SER A 434 -0.42 -29.48 -16.62
CA SER A 434 -1.88 -29.44 -16.78
C SER A 434 -2.27 -29.20 -18.24
N ALA A 435 -3.34 -29.87 -18.67
CA ALA A 435 -3.95 -29.62 -19.97
C ALA A 435 -4.64 -28.25 -20.05
N SER A 436 -5.01 -27.65 -18.90
CA SER A 436 -5.55 -26.30 -18.86
C SER A 436 -4.43 -25.26 -19.04
N PRO A 437 -4.51 -24.39 -20.06
CA PRO A 437 -3.51 -23.35 -20.27
C PRO A 437 -3.40 -22.36 -19.09
N LEU A 438 -4.51 -22.08 -18.39
CA LEU A 438 -4.52 -21.13 -17.28
C LEU A 438 -3.84 -21.71 -16.02
N VAL A 439 -4.08 -22.99 -15.75
CA VAL A 439 -3.41 -23.73 -14.66
C VAL A 439 -1.91 -23.82 -14.95
N ALA A 440 -1.53 -24.21 -16.17
CA ALA A 440 -0.12 -24.29 -16.58
C ALA A 440 0.57 -22.91 -16.55
N ALA A 441 -0.09 -21.85 -17.00
CA ALA A 441 0.44 -20.49 -16.92
C ALA A 441 0.68 -20.06 -15.46
N THR A 442 -0.28 -20.32 -14.58
CA THR A 442 -0.17 -20.04 -13.13
C THR A 442 1.02 -20.78 -12.53
N ALA A 443 1.11 -22.10 -12.75
CA ALA A 443 2.19 -22.92 -12.23
C ALA A 443 3.57 -22.42 -12.70
N ASN A 444 3.73 -22.16 -13.99
CA ASN A 444 4.97 -21.64 -14.56
C ASN A 444 5.36 -20.27 -13.97
N ARG A 445 4.38 -19.38 -13.73
CA ARG A 445 4.64 -18.09 -13.09
C ARG A 445 5.16 -18.26 -11.66
N LEU A 446 4.51 -19.12 -10.88
CA LEU A 446 4.90 -19.39 -9.50
C LEU A 446 6.29 -20.02 -9.42
N THR A 447 6.64 -20.94 -10.33
CA THR A 447 7.98 -21.52 -10.44
C THR A 447 9.04 -20.45 -10.63
N ARG A 448 8.86 -19.54 -11.60
CA ARG A 448 9.82 -18.44 -11.86
C ARG A 448 9.98 -17.53 -10.63
N ALA A 449 8.87 -17.17 -9.99
CA ALA A 449 8.88 -16.29 -8.83
C ALA A 449 9.59 -16.92 -7.62
N LEU A 450 9.35 -18.21 -7.36
CA LEU A 450 9.98 -18.96 -6.27
C LEU A 450 11.49 -19.17 -6.50
N GLN A 451 11.91 -19.48 -7.72
CA GLN A 451 13.33 -19.56 -8.09
C GLN A 451 14.04 -18.22 -7.90
N LYS A 452 13.42 -17.11 -8.32
CA LYS A 452 13.96 -15.76 -8.11
C LYS A 452 14.14 -15.45 -6.62
N LYS A 453 13.14 -15.80 -5.79
CA LYS A 453 13.21 -15.64 -4.33
C LYS A 453 14.36 -16.42 -3.71
N GLN A 454 14.56 -17.68 -4.11
CA GLN A 454 15.68 -18.50 -3.64
C GLN A 454 17.04 -17.89 -3.99
N ARG A 455 17.20 -17.36 -5.22
CA ARG A 455 18.45 -16.67 -5.63
C ARG A 455 18.76 -15.44 -4.78
N HIS A 456 17.74 -14.68 -4.37
CA HIS A 456 17.92 -13.51 -3.50
C HIS A 456 18.17 -13.88 -2.03
N GLN A 457 17.82 -15.09 -1.61
CA GLN A 457 18.05 -15.58 -0.25
C GLN A 457 19.40 -16.31 -0.10
N ALA A 458 20.03 -16.72 -1.21
CA ALA A 458 21.37 -17.29 -1.17
C ALA A 458 22.37 -16.26 -0.63
N PRO A 459 23.21 -16.62 0.37
CA PRO A 459 24.24 -15.71 0.86
C PRO A 459 25.14 -15.28 -0.31
N PRO A 460 25.58 -14.01 -0.37
CA PRO A 460 26.48 -13.57 -1.42
C PRO A 460 27.73 -14.47 -1.41
N PRO A 461 28.27 -14.81 -2.59
CA PRO A 461 29.48 -15.62 -2.66
C PRO A 461 30.57 -14.94 -1.83
N ARG A 462 31.17 -15.68 -0.89
CA ARG A 462 32.32 -15.18 -0.12
C ARG A 462 33.41 -14.83 -1.12
N ARG A 463 33.76 -13.55 -1.20
CA ARG A 463 34.89 -13.07 -1.98
C ARG A 463 36.17 -13.19 -1.18
#